data_AF-A0A5N6L9A3-F1
#
_entry.id   AF-A0A5N6L9A3-F1
#
_cell.length_a   1.000
_cell.length_b   1.000
_cell.length_c   1.000
_cell.angle_alpha   90.00
_cell.angle_beta   90.00
_cell.angle_gamma   90.00
#
_symmetry.space_group_name_H-M   'P 1'
#
loop_
_entity.id
_entity.type
_entity.pdbx_description
1 polymer ?
#
loop_
_entity_poly.entity_id
_entity_poly.type
_entity_poly.pdbx_seq_one_letter_code
_entity_poly.pdbx_strand_id
1 'polypeptide(L)'
;MMFENDMTEKIMTYTFGGKMNEYSDTTIPYPHRVGVLYQMLKVVDFTNQTSDTTPGSLRRIEWLRSFDKVLEPYVSKNPREAYLNYNDLDLGVGSDIMQKQVFGVRGIRKAYRFSQRLYRTYEIL
;
A
#
# COMPACT_ATOMS: atom_id res chain seq x y z
N MET A 1 -9.21 0.08 21.46
CA MET A 1 -8.17 -0.97 21.40
C MET A 1 -7.69 -1.12 19.95
N MET A 2 -6.52 -1.70 19.67
CA MET A 2 -5.88 -1.67 18.33
C MET A 2 -6.74 -2.24 17.18
N PHE A 3 -7.67 -3.14 17.50
CA PHE A 3 -8.63 -3.75 16.57
C PHE A 3 -10.02 -3.10 16.61
N GLU A 4 -10.20 -2.05 17.40
CA GLU A 4 -11.42 -1.26 17.44
C GLU A 4 -11.22 -0.03 16.58
N ASN A 5 -11.79 -0.08 15.38
CA ASN A 5 -12.08 1.10 14.57
C ASN A 5 -13.60 1.19 14.37
N ASP A 6 -14.08 2.24 13.72
CA ASP A 6 -15.50 2.48 13.48
C ASP A 6 -16.11 1.64 12.35
N MET A 7 -15.57 0.43 12.11
CA MET A 7 -15.97 -0.53 11.08
C MET A 7 -15.85 0.00 9.64
N THR A 8 -15.00 1.00 9.42
CA THR A 8 -14.72 1.57 8.09
C THR A 8 -13.49 0.98 7.43
N GLU A 9 -12.74 0.17 8.18
CA GLU A 9 -11.56 -0.53 7.73
C GLU A 9 -11.94 -1.70 6.82
N LYS A 10 -11.13 -1.92 5.77
CA LYS A 10 -11.17 -3.13 4.96
C LYS A 10 -9.77 -3.63 4.72
N ILE A 11 -9.58 -4.93 4.93
CA ILE A 11 -8.34 -5.64 4.65
C ILE A 11 -8.66 -6.69 3.60
N MET A 12 -7.95 -6.64 2.48
CA MET A 12 -8.08 -7.59 1.38
C MET A 12 -6.72 -8.21 1.10
N THR A 13 -6.68 -9.53 0.96
CA THR A 13 -5.47 -10.28 0.65
C THR A 13 -5.60 -10.94 -0.71
N TYR A 14 -4.62 -10.73 -1.57
CA TYR A 14 -4.49 -11.36 -2.88
C TYR A 14 -3.34 -12.35 -2.82
N THR A 15 -3.63 -13.64 -2.96
CA THR A 15 -2.62 -14.70 -2.92
C THR A 15 -1.73 -14.67 -4.16
N PHE A 16 -0.43 -14.82 -3.96
CA PHE A 16 0.57 -14.89 -5.01
C PHE A 16 1.03 -16.34 -5.20
N GLY A 17 1.71 -16.58 -6.33
CA GLY A 17 2.08 -17.92 -6.78
C GLY A 17 1.49 -18.25 -8.14
N GLY A 18 1.45 -19.54 -8.48
CA GLY A 18 0.98 -20.02 -9.79
C GLY A 18 1.68 -19.29 -10.93
N LYS A 19 0.90 -18.74 -11.85
CA LYS A 19 1.41 -18.02 -13.03
C LYS A 19 2.29 -16.81 -12.69
N MET A 20 2.12 -16.20 -11.51
CA MET A 20 2.99 -15.10 -11.08
C MET A 20 4.42 -15.57 -10.81
N ASN A 21 4.64 -16.85 -10.49
CA ASN A 21 5.99 -17.40 -10.28
C ASN A 21 6.71 -17.77 -11.58
N GLU A 22 6.01 -17.77 -12.72
CA GLU A 22 6.60 -18.12 -14.02
C GLU A 22 7.38 -16.97 -14.66
N TYR A 23 7.17 -15.73 -14.19
CA TYR A 23 7.83 -14.54 -14.73
C TYR A 23 8.95 -14.04 -13.82
N SER A 24 10.02 -13.54 -14.44
CA SER A 24 11.10 -12.84 -13.73
C SER A 24 10.60 -11.53 -13.11
N ASP A 25 11.21 -11.12 -12.00
CA ASP A 25 11.00 -9.82 -11.33
C ASP A 25 11.36 -8.61 -12.21
N THR A 26 12.13 -8.87 -13.27
CA THR A 26 12.64 -7.88 -14.23
C THR A 26 11.88 -7.90 -15.56
N THR A 27 10.93 -8.83 -15.77
CA THR A 27 10.20 -8.94 -17.04
C THR A 27 9.37 -7.69 -17.34
N ILE A 28 8.76 -7.10 -16.32
CA ILE A 28 8.04 -5.82 -16.39
C ILE A 28 8.31 -5.03 -15.11
N PRO A 29 8.05 -3.71 -15.07
CA PRO A 29 8.22 -2.85 -13.88
C PRO A 29 7.21 -3.14 -12.75
N TYR A 30 7.12 -4.40 -12.34
CA TYR A 30 6.29 -4.91 -11.26
C TYR A 30 7.02 -6.13 -10.69
N PRO A 31 7.92 -5.97 -9.70
CA PRO A 31 8.91 -7.00 -9.35
C PRO A 31 8.37 -8.12 -8.44
N HIS A 32 7.16 -7.98 -7.91
CA HIS A 32 6.56 -8.90 -6.93
C HIS A 32 6.23 -10.27 -7.58
N ARG A 33 7.11 -11.26 -7.38
CA ARG A 33 7.09 -12.58 -8.05
C ARG A 33 7.34 -13.70 -7.05
N VAL A 34 8.21 -14.65 -7.38
CA VAL A 34 8.61 -15.77 -6.53
C VAL A 34 9.01 -15.28 -5.14
N GLY A 35 8.49 -15.95 -4.12
CA GLY A 35 8.75 -15.63 -2.72
C GLY A 35 7.67 -14.75 -2.07
N VAL A 36 6.82 -14.08 -2.87
CA VAL A 36 5.66 -13.35 -2.34
C VAL A 36 4.53 -14.34 -2.05
N LEU A 37 4.04 -14.40 -0.80
CA LEU A 37 2.91 -15.25 -0.43
C LEU A 37 1.58 -14.58 -0.78
N TYR A 38 1.44 -13.31 -0.42
CA TYR A 38 0.27 -12.51 -0.73
C TYR A 38 0.55 -11.01 -0.65
N GLN A 39 -0.23 -10.27 -1.41
CA GLN A 39 -0.34 -8.82 -1.30
C GLN A 39 -1.56 -8.45 -0.47
N MET A 40 -1.41 -7.53 0.47
CA MET A 40 -2.48 -7.06 1.36
C MET A 40 -2.79 -5.59 1.10
N LEU A 41 -4.01 -5.29 0.67
CA LEU A 41 -4.58 -3.95 0.62
C LEU A 41 -5.31 -3.64 1.93
N LYS A 42 -5.00 -2.48 2.52
CA LYS A 42 -5.58 -1.99 3.76
C LYS A 42 -6.12 -0.58 3.51
N VAL A 43 -7.40 -0.40 3.79
CA VAL A 43 -8.09 0.88 3.55
C VAL A 43 -8.97 1.23 4.72
N VAL A 44 -9.25 2.52 4.85
CA VAL A 44 -10.36 3.04 5.64
C VAL A 44 -11.23 3.84 4.68
N ASP A 45 -12.55 3.71 4.80
CA ASP A 45 -13.45 4.59 4.06
C ASP A 45 -13.68 5.91 4.82
N PHE A 46 -13.98 6.98 4.08
CA PHE A 46 -14.34 8.28 4.64
C PHE A 46 -15.85 8.52 4.58
N THR A 47 -16.66 7.45 4.67
CA THR A 47 -18.11 7.59 4.67
C THR A 47 -18.54 8.47 5.84
N ASN A 48 -19.49 9.36 5.58
CA ASN A 48 -20.00 10.36 6.52
C ASN A 48 -18.95 11.40 6.98
N GLN A 49 -17.83 11.55 6.26
CA GLN A 49 -16.86 12.63 6.48
C GLN A 49 -16.89 13.59 5.28
N THR A 50 -16.80 14.89 5.55
CA THR A 50 -16.83 15.93 4.50
C THR A 50 -15.48 16.17 3.83
N SER A 51 -14.38 15.75 4.48
CA SER A 51 -13.00 15.80 3.98
C SER A 51 -12.13 14.80 4.73
N ASP A 52 -10.90 14.60 4.25
CA ASP A 52 -9.82 13.86 4.92
C ASP A 52 -9.26 14.57 6.18
N THR A 53 -9.65 15.83 6.40
CA THR A 53 -9.21 16.66 7.54
C THR A 53 -10.21 16.73 8.69
N THR A 54 -11.38 16.11 8.57
CA THR A 54 -12.35 16.03 9.68
C THR A 54 -11.78 15.21 10.85
N PRO A 55 -12.26 15.41 12.09
CA PRO A 55 -11.84 14.60 13.22
C PRO A 55 -12.06 13.09 13.02
N GLY A 56 -13.11 12.68 12.32
CA GLY A 56 -13.36 11.27 12.00
C GLY A 56 -12.34 10.72 11.01
N SER A 57 -12.08 11.45 9.91
CA SER A 57 -11.06 11.07 8.93
C SER A 57 -9.67 10.96 9.54
N LEU A 58 -9.27 11.94 10.35
CA LEU A 58 -7.95 11.94 11.00
C LEU A 58 -7.78 10.73 11.94
N ARG A 59 -8.81 10.37 12.71
CA ARG A 59 -8.79 9.15 13.55
C ARG A 59 -8.65 7.88 12.72
N ARG A 60 -9.36 7.76 11.60
CA ARG A 60 -9.25 6.61 10.69
C ARG A 60 -7.87 6.50 10.04
N ILE A 61 -7.28 7.63 9.63
CA ILE A 61 -5.90 7.68 9.12
C ILE A 61 -4.90 7.26 10.19
N GLU A 62 -5.06 7.76 11.42
CA GLU A 62 -4.21 7.40 12.55
C GLU A 62 -4.33 5.91 12.89
N TRP A 63 -5.55 5.35 12.84
CA TRP A 63 -5.76 3.92 13.00
C TRP A 63 -4.98 3.12 11.93
N LEU A 64 -5.06 3.50 10.66
CA LEU A 64 -4.34 2.83 9.58
C LEU A 64 -2.81 2.89 9.80
N ARG A 65 -2.28 4.04 10.21
CA ARG A 65 -0.86 4.21 10.59
C ARG A 65 -0.46 3.40 11.82
N SER A 66 -1.36 3.21 12.78
CA SER A 66 -1.11 2.34 13.94
C SER A 66 -1.04 0.87 13.51
N PHE A 67 -1.94 0.46 12.62
CA PHE A 67 -1.96 -0.89 12.05
C PHE A 67 -0.75 -1.15 11.15
N ASP A 68 -0.21 -0.10 10.51
CA ASP A 68 1.05 -0.17 9.76
C ASP A 68 2.24 -0.59 10.65
N LYS A 69 2.37 0.02 11.85
CA LYS A 69 3.43 -0.32 12.82
C LYS A 69 3.35 -1.76 13.33
N VAL A 70 2.13 -2.28 13.42
CA VAL A 70 1.88 -3.67 13.87
C VAL A 70 2.36 -4.67 12.84
N LEU A 71 2.14 -4.36 11.56
CA LEU A 71 2.49 -5.24 10.46
C LEU A 71 3.97 -5.15 10.06
N GLU A 72 4.67 -4.09 10.48
CA GLU A 72 6.08 -3.84 10.18
C GLU A 72 7.01 -5.07 10.32
N PRO A 73 6.98 -5.88 11.39
CA PRO A 73 7.86 -7.04 11.50
C PRO A 73 7.46 -8.24 10.63
N TYR A 74 6.26 -8.24 10.06
CA TYR A 74 5.68 -9.38 9.32
C TYR A 74 5.63 -9.18 7.81
N VAL A 75 6.08 -8.03 7.32
CA VAL A 75 5.99 -7.65 5.90
C VAL A 75 7.38 -7.61 5.27
N SER A 76 7.45 -7.46 3.95
CA SER A 76 8.72 -7.26 3.25
C SER A 76 9.53 -6.11 3.85
N LYS A 77 10.86 -6.26 3.83
CA LYS A 77 11.81 -5.33 4.45
C LYS A 77 13.05 -5.18 3.58
N ASN A 78 13.65 -4.00 3.64
CA ASN A 78 14.88 -3.62 2.91
C ASN A 78 14.80 -3.72 1.37
N PRO A 79 13.90 -2.97 0.73
CA PRO A 79 12.92 -2.04 1.32
C PRO A 79 11.58 -2.72 1.59
N ARG A 80 10.71 -2.00 2.31
CA ARG A 80 9.31 -2.42 2.42
C ARG A 80 8.61 -2.20 1.08
N GLU A 81 8.13 -3.29 0.51
CA GLU A 81 7.54 -3.31 -0.83
C GLU A 81 6.11 -2.75 -0.83
N ALA A 82 5.77 -2.04 -1.90
CA ALA A 82 4.48 -1.40 -2.10
C ALA A 82 4.09 -1.43 -3.58
N TYR A 83 2.80 -1.58 -3.83
CA TYR A 83 2.27 -1.68 -5.19
C TYR A 83 1.83 -0.32 -5.73
N LEU A 84 2.37 0.05 -6.89
CA LEU A 84 2.13 1.33 -7.55
C LEU A 84 0.65 1.70 -7.71
N ASN A 85 -0.22 0.73 -8.03
CA ASN A 85 -1.64 1.03 -8.23
C ASN A 85 -2.39 1.36 -6.94
N TYR A 86 -1.75 1.17 -5.78
CA TYR A 86 -2.25 1.59 -4.48
C TYR A 86 -1.41 2.77 -3.98
N ASN A 87 -1.87 3.97 -4.30
CA ASN A 87 -1.17 5.21 -3.99
C ASN A 87 -1.14 5.47 -2.48
N ASP A 88 0.05 5.34 -1.89
CA ASP A 88 0.33 5.66 -0.50
C ASP A 88 1.31 6.84 -0.41
N LEU A 89 0.79 8.02 -0.05
CA LEU A 89 1.58 9.24 0.07
C LEU A 89 2.42 9.31 1.35
N ASP A 90 2.16 8.45 2.33
CA ASP A 90 3.03 8.37 3.51
C ASP A 90 4.38 7.73 3.18
N LEU A 91 4.48 7.02 2.05
CA LEU A 91 5.77 6.55 1.54
C LEU A 91 6.63 7.72 1.05
N GLY A 92 6.02 8.82 0.63
CA GLY A 92 6.69 10.04 0.18
C GLY A 92 5.89 10.75 -0.90
N VAL A 93 6.38 11.91 -1.33
CA VAL A 93 5.81 12.67 -2.46
C VAL A 93 6.93 13.14 -3.39
N GLY A 94 6.67 13.19 -4.70
CA GLY A 94 7.63 13.72 -5.67
C GLY A 94 8.76 12.75 -6.03
N SER A 95 10.03 13.15 -5.91
CA SER A 95 11.17 12.28 -6.23
C SER A 95 11.33 11.10 -5.25
N ASP A 96 10.80 11.24 -4.03
CA ASP A 96 11.07 10.33 -2.92
C ASP A 96 10.30 9.00 -3.04
N ILE A 97 9.17 8.99 -3.77
CA ILE A 97 8.38 7.76 -4.02
C ILE A 97 9.15 6.77 -4.89
N MET A 98 9.92 7.28 -5.87
CA MET A 98 10.63 6.45 -6.85
C MET A 98 11.78 5.66 -6.23
N GLN A 99 12.24 6.09 -5.04
CA GLN A 99 13.37 5.48 -4.33
C GLN A 99 12.91 4.43 -3.30
N LYS A 100 11.65 4.51 -2.85
CA LYS A 100 11.06 3.62 -1.83
C LYS A 100 10.16 2.54 -2.44
N GLN A 101 9.54 2.82 -3.58
CA GLN A 101 8.96 1.79 -4.43
C GLN A 101 10.11 1.18 -5.22
N VAL A 102 10.36 -0.14 -5.08
CA VAL A 102 11.38 -0.85 -5.86
C VAL A 102 10.96 -0.83 -7.31
N PHE A 103 11.37 0.19 -8.05
CA PHE A 103 11.23 0.24 -9.49
C PHE A 103 12.50 -0.30 -10.12
N GLY A 104 12.36 -1.36 -10.91
CA GLY A 104 13.24 -1.56 -12.07
C GLY A 104 13.06 -0.34 -12.99
N VAL A 105 14.00 0.61 -12.92
CA VAL A 105 13.88 1.91 -13.59
C VAL A 105 13.88 1.73 -15.11
N ARG A 106 12.75 2.04 -15.77
CA ARG A 106 12.69 2.80 -17.03
C ARG A 106 11.24 3.16 -17.39
N GLY A 107 10.89 4.41 -17.08
CA GLY A 107 9.94 5.19 -17.87
C GLY A 107 8.46 5.04 -17.54
N ILE A 108 7.98 5.73 -16.50
CA ILE A 108 6.59 6.21 -16.47
C ILE A 108 6.61 7.66 -15.95
N ARG A 109 6.46 8.61 -16.88
CA ARG A 109 6.21 10.02 -16.59
C ARG A 109 4.71 10.27 -16.69
N LYS A 110 4.20 11.01 -15.69
CA LYS A 110 2.88 11.66 -15.57
C LYS A 110 1.69 10.80 -15.14
N ALA A 111 0.84 11.53 -14.41
CA ALA A 111 -0.51 11.24 -13.92
C ALA A 111 -0.50 10.61 -12.51
N TYR A 112 -1.22 11.10 -11.50
CA TYR A 112 -2.51 11.79 -11.51
C TYR A 112 -2.60 12.77 -10.33
N ARG A 113 -3.02 14.03 -10.60
CA ARG A 113 -3.76 14.83 -9.61
C ARG A 113 -5.24 14.46 -9.77
N PHE A 114 -5.99 14.51 -8.68
CA PHE A 114 -7.43 14.22 -8.56
C PHE A 114 -7.84 12.74 -8.44
N SER A 115 -7.56 12.14 -7.27
CA SER A 115 -8.46 11.21 -6.55
C SER A 115 -7.64 10.57 -5.41
N GLN A 116 -7.55 11.25 -4.27
CA GLN A 116 -6.87 10.70 -3.09
C GLN A 116 -7.92 10.15 -2.13
N ARG A 117 -8.29 8.89 -2.34
CA ARG A 117 -8.65 8.02 -1.23
C ARG A 117 -7.37 7.27 -0.88
N LEU A 118 -6.90 7.38 0.35
CA LEU A 118 -5.65 6.77 0.80
C LEU A 118 -5.79 5.24 0.73
N TYR A 119 -5.08 4.61 -0.20
CA TYR A 119 -5.01 3.15 -0.34
C TYR A 119 -3.61 2.72 0.12
N ARG A 120 -3.49 1.90 1.17
CA ARG A 120 -2.18 1.41 1.65
C ARG A 120 -2.01 -0.06 1.38
N THR A 121 -0.82 -0.47 0.98
CA THR A 121 -0.54 -1.87 0.65
C THR A 121 0.75 -2.38 1.26
N TYR A 122 0.75 -3.69 1.44
CA TYR A 122 1.82 -4.50 1.97
C TYR A 122 1.99 -5.74 1.13
N GLU A 123 3.20 -6.26 1.12
CA GLU A 123 3.44 -7.64 0.73
C GLU A 123 3.98 -8.37 1.95
N ILE A 124 3.42 -9.55 2.20
CA ILE A 124 3.86 -10.42 3.28
C ILE A 124 4.57 -11.61 2.63
N LEU A 125 5.80 -11.80 3.07
CA LEU A 125 6.71 -12.90 2.70
C LEU A 125 6.53 -14.07 3.67
#